data_AF-A0A9D7K8B1-F1
#
_entry.id   AF-A0A9D7K8B1-F1
#
_cell.length_a   1.000
_cell.length_b   1.000
_cell.length_c   1.000
_cell.angle_alpha   90.00
_cell.angle_beta   90.00
_cell.angle_gamma   90.00
#
_symmetry.space_group_name_H-M   'P 1'
#
loop_
_entity.id
_entity.type
_entity.pdbx_description
1 polymer ?
#
loop_
_entity_poly.entity_id
_entity_poly.type
_entity_poly.pdbx_seq_one_letter_code
_entity_poly.pdbx_strand_id
1 'polypeptide(L)'
;MRAVSEKNIAKLLYLLFFMWPVLGLFYIYKYINTYSGKLFYVLFFALIGFTYHIGNTGYDTYAYYTWFQEQSALSYSEYFSEIIRRFSVRSLKPEIFQYSIEFWISRVTDNASVYFCALSTILGIALVKNLGLLTNMYNENKTFYGLLFIVFLIVLVSPLRIASFRHYLAGLVFVYSAFQVIVNGNKKYIIGIFSTVLIHIGFSIGIILFLLYYLIGNRFPVYLILLGASYFLSESLITLMIENSDFFSGDFKTKAAAYSYEGFIKETTKSQQQGLFLLRILVEWTRYFFFIFTTFWYFKIKISIKALQDCIF
;
A
#
# COMPACT_ATOMS: atom_id res chain seq x y z
N MET A 1 -20.89 -12.38 -28.01
CA MET A 1 -19.41 -12.39 -28.13
C MET A 1 -18.94 -13.83 -28.03
N ARG A 2 -18.14 -14.33 -28.98
CA ARG A 2 -17.52 -15.67 -28.85
C ARG A 2 -16.53 -15.62 -27.69
N ALA A 3 -16.55 -16.63 -26.81
CA ALA A 3 -15.56 -16.75 -25.75
C ALA A 3 -14.17 -16.89 -26.39
N VAL A 4 -13.30 -15.90 -26.16
CA VAL A 4 -11.90 -15.99 -26.57
C VAL A 4 -11.22 -17.01 -25.68
N SER A 5 -10.49 -17.97 -26.26
CA SER A 5 -9.79 -18.98 -25.49
C SER A 5 -8.66 -18.35 -24.66
N GLU A 6 -8.42 -18.87 -23.46
CA GLU A 6 -7.32 -18.42 -22.58
C GLU A 6 -5.97 -18.49 -23.30
N LYS A 7 -5.77 -19.50 -24.16
CA LYS A 7 -4.57 -19.64 -25.00
C LYS A 7 -4.36 -18.46 -25.96
N ASN A 8 -5.44 -17.94 -26.57
CA ASN A 8 -5.34 -16.81 -27.47
C ASN A 8 -5.10 -15.49 -26.72
N ILE A 9 -5.72 -15.33 -25.55
CA ILE A 9 -5.48 -14.19 -24.65
C ILE A 9 -4.01 -14.19 -24.21
N ALA A 10 -3.51 -15.34 -23.74
CA ALA A 10 -2.12 -15.50 -23.32
C ALA A 10 -1.14 -15.11 -24.43
N LYS A 11 -1.31 -15.65 -25.64
CA LYS A 11 -0.45 -15.33 -26.79
C LYS A 11 -0.39 -13.82 -27.07
N LEU A 12 -1.54 -13.16 -27.08
CA LEU A 12 -1.60 -11.72 -27.31
C LEU A 12 -0.96 -10.94 -26.16
N LEU A 13 -1.20 -11.31 -24.91
CA LEU A 13 -0.57 -10.67 -23.76
C LEU A 13 0.96 -10.85 -23.77
N TYR A 14 1.47 -12.03 -24.13
CA TYR A 14 2.91 -12.23 -24.31
C TYR A 14 3.49 -11.36 -25.42
N LEU A 15 2.83 -11.29 -26.58
CA LEU A 15 3.23 -10.40 -27.67
C LEU A 15 3.28 -8.94 -27.20
N LEU A 16 2.23 -8.49 -26.53
CA LEU A 16 2.15 -7.13 -25.98
C LEU A 16 3.22 -6.88 -24.91
N PHE A 17 3.57 -7.87 -24.09
CA PHE A 17 4.59 -7.72 -23.07
C PHE A 17 5.96 -7.36 -23.67
N PHE A 18 6.35 -8.04 -24.75
CA PHE A 18 7.64 -7.82 -25.40
C PHE A 18 7.64 -6.60 -26.33
N MET A 19 6.53 -6.32 -27.02
CA MET A 19 6.45 -5.19 -27.95
C MET A 19 6.17 -3.87 -27.25
N TRP A 20 5.18 -3.85 -26.36
CA TRP A 20 4.71 -2.64 -25.69
C TRP A 20 3.95 -2.97 -24.39
N PRO A 21 4.66 -3.21 -23.28
CA PRO A 21 4.06 -3.71 -22.04
C PRO A 21 2.99 -2.78 -21.46
N VAL A 22 3.09 -1.47 -21.72
CA VAL A 22 2.07 -0.48 -21.33
C VAL A 22 0.75 -0.69 -22.08
N LEU A 23 0.80 -1.01 -23.39
CA LEU A 23 -0.41 -1.32 -24.16
C LEU A 23 -1.08 -2.61 -23.65
N GLY A 24 -0.27 -3.60 -23.30
CA GLY A 24 -0.78 -4.82 -22.64
C GLY A 24 -1.48 -4.55 -21.32
N LEU A 25 -1.02 -3.57 -20.54
CA LEU A 25 -1.67 -3.15 -19.30
C LEU A 25 -3.04 -2.50 -19.53
N PHE A 26 -3.23 -1.78 -20.63
CA PHE A 26 -4.58 -1.33 -21.02
C PHE A 26 -5.45 -2.50 -21.50
N TYR A 27 -4.89 -3.44 -22.26
CA TYR A 27 -5.65 -4.58 -22.78
C TYR A 27 -6.15 -5.52 -21.68
N ILE A 28 -5.36 -5.68 -20.61
CA ILE A 28 -5.61 -6.65 -19.55
C ILE A 28 -6.87 -6.39 -18.73
N TYR A 29 -7.45 -5.19 -18.75
CA TYR A 29 -8.57 -4.84 -17.87
C TYR A 29 -9.76 -5.80 -18.03
N LYS A 30 -9.97 -6.32 -19.25
CA LYS A 30 -11.04 -7.29 -19.58
C LYS A 30 -10.75 -8.70 -19.05
N TYR A 31 -9.49 -9.00 -18.76
CA TYR A 31 -8.98 -10.34 -18.48
C TYR A 31 -8.21 -10.44 -17.16
N ILE A 32 -8.29 -9.42 -16.30
CA ILE A 32 -7.53 -9.38 -15.03
C ILE A 32 -7.85 -10.55 -14.09
N ASN A 33 -9.03 -11.18 -14.26
CA ASN A 33 -9.42 -12.35 -13.49
C ASN A 33 -8.88 -13.68 -14.04
N THR A 34 -8.40 -13.72 -15.29
CA THR A 34 -7.82 -14.91 -15.87
C THR A 34 -6.38 -15.12 -15.39
N TYR A 35 -5.87 -16.35 -15.47
CA TYR A 35 -4.50 -16.65 -15.06
C TYR A 35 -3.49 -15.82 -15.86
N SER A 36 -3.68 -15.73 -17.18
CA SER A 36 -2.78 -14.98 -18.07
C SER A 36 -2.79 -13.48 -17.78
N GLY A 37 -3.96 -12.92 -17.44
CA GLY A 37 -4.04 -11.53 -17.00
C GLY A 37 -3.27 -11.32 -15.69
N LYS A 38 -3.55 -12.13 -14.67
CA LYS A 38 -2.83 -12.03 -13.39
C LYS A 38 -1.32 -12.14 -13.55
N LEU A 39 -0.86 -13.10 -14.34
CA LEU A 39 0.56 -13.30 -14.63
C LEU A 39 1.17 -12.10 -15.36
N PHE A 40 0.54 -11.61 -16.43
CA PHE A 40 1.04 -10.44 -17.16
C PHE A 40 1.15 -9.22 -16.25
N TYR A 41 0.17 -8.99 -15.37
CA TYR A 41 0.19 -7.86 -14.45
C TYR A 41 1.37 -7.95 -13.46
N VAL A 42 1.65 -9.14 -12.93
CA VAL A 42 2.82 -9.40 -12.07
C VAL A 42 4.12 -9.22 -12.84
N LEU A 43 4.22 -9.74 -14.06
CA LEU A 43 5.41 -9.56 -14.91
C LEU A 43 5.65 -8.11 -15.28
N PHE A 44 4.59 -7.32 -15.49
CA PHE A 44 4.71 -5.89 -15.73
C PHE A 44 5.33 -5.18 -14.51
N PHE A 45 4.86 -5.49 -13.30
CA PHE A 45 5.46 -4.96 -12.08
C PHE A 45 6.93 -5.39 -11.93
N ALA A 46 7.23 -6.66 -12.19
CA ALA A 46 8.61 -7.18 -12.16
C ALA A 46 9.51 -6.40 -13.13
N LEU A 47 9.05 -6.19 -14.38
CA LEU A 47 9.78 -5.43 -15.39
C LEU A 47 10.06 -3.99 -14.93
N ILE A 48 9.05 -3.29 -14.44
CA ILE A 48 9.22 -1.91 -13.95
C ILE A 48 10.20 -1.86 -12.77
N GLY A 49 10.09 -2.81 -11.82
CA GLY A 49 11.02 -2.93 -10.70
C GLY A 49 12.45 -3.21 -11.15
N PHE A 50 12.64 -4.07 -12.15
CA PHE A 50 13.96 -4.37 -12.70
C PHE A 50 14.60 -3.14 -13.37
N THR A 51 13.80 -2.36 -14.10
CA THR A 51 14.24 -1.12 -14.75
C THR A 51 14.28 0.09 -13.80
N TYR A 52 13.99 -0.11 -12.51
CA TYR A 52 13.83 1.00 -11.58
C TYR A 52 15.17 1.71 -11.35
N HIS A 53 15.19 3.02 -11.59
CA HIS A 53 16.37 3.84 -11.39
C HIS A 53 16.46 4.30 -9.94
N ILE A 54 17.60 4.03 -9.29
CA ILE A 54 17.91 4.53 -7.96
C ILE A 54 18.22 6.02 -8.10
N GLY A 55 17.30 6.86 -7.63
CA GLY A 55 17.46 8.32 -7.66
C GLY A 55 18.58 8.82 -6.74
N ASN A 56 18.69 10.14 -6.64
CA ASN A 56 19.69 10.82 -5.81
C ASN A 56 19.63 10.41 -4.32
N THR A 57 20.73 10.64 -3.62
CA THR A 57 20.81 10.58 -2.15
C THR A 57 19.70 11.45 -1.54
N GLY A 58 18.77 10.85 -0.79
CA GLY A 58 17.62 11.56 -0.19
C GLY A 58 16.24 10.98 -0.54
N TYR A 59 16.16 10.00 -1.44
CA TYR A 59 14.94 9.20 -1.64
C TYR A 59 14.97 7.91 -0.81
N ASP A 60 13.81 7.47 -0.32
CA ASP A 60 13.65 6.17 0.37
C ASP A 60 14.24 5.00 -0.44
N THR A 61 14.22 5.10 -1.77
CA THR A 61 14.79 4.10 -2.68
C THR A 61 16.31 4.01 -2.58
N TYR A 62 17.00 5.12 -2.31
CA TYR A 62 18.44 5.10 -2.02
C TYR A 62 18.71 4.40 -0.68
N ALA A 63 17.88 4.65 0.34
CA ALA A 63 17.98 3.96 1.62
C ALA A 63 17.78 2.44 1.47
N TYR A 64 16.80 2.01 0.66
CA TYR A 64 16.57 0.59 0.37
C TYR A 64 17.77 -0.06 -0.33
N TYR A 65 18.38 0.66 -1.27
CA TYR A 65 19.62 0.22 -1.91
C TYR A 65 20.74 0.05 -0.88
N THR A 66 20.98 1.03 -0.01
CA THR A 66 22.04 0.93 1.01
C THR A 66 21.78 -0.21 1.99
N TRP A 67 20.54 -0.39 2.45
CA TRP A 67 20.21 -1.48 3.38
C TRP A 67 20.39 -2.84 2.72
N PHE A 68 20.05 -2.96 1.44
CA PHE A 68 20.29 -4.17 0.67
C PHE A 68 21.79 -4.51 0.58
N GLN A 69 22.64 -3.51 0.32
CA GLN A 69 24.10 -3.69 0.32
C GLN A 69 24.63 -4.06 1.71
N GLU A 70 24.11 -3.43 2.78
CA GLU A 70 24.46 -3.78 4.17
C GLU A 70 24.05 -5.22 4.52
N GLN A 71 22.89 -5.68 4.05
CA GLN A 71 22.45 -7.06 4.27
C GLN A 71 23.38 -8.09 3.62
N SER A 72 24.05 -7.72 2.53
CA SER A 72 25.01 -8.59 1.85
C SER A 72 26.21 -8.99 2.75
N ALA A 73 26.55 -8.16 3.73
CA ALA A 73 27.67 -8.36 4.65
C ALA A 73 27.31 -9.19 5.90
N LEU A 74 26.03 -9.40 6.19
CA LEU A 74 25.61 -10.12 7.40
C LEU A 74 25.72 -11.64 7.24
N SER A 75 26.22 -12.29 8.28
CA SER A 75 26.09 -13.73 8.48
C SER A 75 24.65 -14.13 8.85
N TYR A 76 24.33 -15.43 8.72
CA TYR A 76 23.04 -15.96 9.16
C TYR A 76 22.78 -15.74 10.65
N SER A 77 23.82 -15.89 11.49
CA SER A 77 23.69 -15.67 12.94
C SER A 77 23.32 -14.22 13.24
N GLU A 78 24.02 -13.26 12.64
CA GLU A 78 23.76 -11.83 12.83
C GLU A 78 22.35 -11.46 12.37
N TYR A 79 21.91 -12.01 11.25
CA TYR A 79 20.53 -11.82 10.76
C TYR A 79 19.49 -12.31 11.76
N PHE A 80 19.60 -13.54 12.27
CA PHE A 80 18.62 -14.06 13.24
C PHE A 80 18.66 -13.30 14.57
N SER A 81 19.85 -12.89 15.04
CA SER A 81 19.98 -12.02 16.22
C SER A 81 19.27 -10.68 16.00
N GLU A 82 19.41 -10.08 14.83
CA GLU A 82 18.76 -8.82 14.47
C GLU A 82 17.24 -8.96 14.35
N ILE A 83 16.74 -10.07 13.80
CA ILE A 83 15.30 -10.39 13.76
C ILE A 83 14.72 -10.43 15.18
N ILE A 84 15.37 -11.14 16.11
CA ILE A 84 14.93 -11.21 17.51
C ILE A 84 14.94 -9.82 18.15
N ARG A 85 16.00 -9.02 17.89
CA ARG A 85 16.09 -7.65 18.39
C ARG A 85 14.95 -6.76 17.87
N ARG A 86 14.51 -6.95 16.61
CA ARG A 86 13.40 -6.21 16.00
C ARG A 86 12.02 -6.55 16.57
N PHE A 87 11.86 -7.72 17.17
CA PHE A 87 10.65 -8.06 17.94
C PHE A 87 10.65 -7.47 19.35
N SER A 88 11.77 -6.95 19.85
CA SER A 88 11.82 -6.36 21.18
C SER A 88 11.04 -5.03 21.26
N VAL A 89 10.38 -4.79 22.39
CA VAL A 89 9.53 -3.60 22.66
C VAL A 89 10.24 -2.27 22.43
N ARG A 90 11.58 -2.26 22.45
CA ARG A 90 12.41 -1.06 22.24
C ARG A 90 12.69 -0.76 20.77
N SER A 91 12.44 -1.70 19.85
CA SER A 91 12.77 -1.50 18.43
C SER A 91 11.63 -0.85 17.66
N LEU A 92 11.89 0.34 17.12
CA LEU A 92 11.01 1.01 16.17
C LEU A 92 11.22 0.61 14.71
N LYS A 93 11.95 -0.48 14.45
CA LYS A 93 12.17 -1.04 13.12
C LYS A 93 11.52 -2.44 12.96
N PRO A 94 10.22 -2.61 13.25
CA PRO A 94 9.55 -3.92 13.16
C PRO A 94 9.27 -4.35 11.71
N GLU A 95 9.84 -3.66 10.72
CA GLU A 95 9.70 -3.94 9.28
C GLU A 95 10.55 -5.16 8.89
N ILE A 96 10.24 -6.26 9.57
CA ILE A 96 10.89 -7.55 9.48
C ILE A 96 10.72 -8.11 8.07
N PHE A 97 9.59 -7.83 7.43
CA PHE A 97 9.33 -8.32 6.08
C PHE A 97 10.34 -7.78 5.07
N GLN A 98 10.57 -6.46 5.04
CA GLN A 98 11.55 -5.86 4.12
C GLN A 98 12.97 -6.32 4.46
N TYR A 99 13.34 -6.30 5.74
CA TYR A 99 14.66 -6.76 6.20
C TYR A 99 14.94 -8.22 5.80
N SER A 100 13.93 -9.08 5.88
CA SER A 100 14.04 -10.48 5.45
C SER A 100 14.23 -10.60 3.94
N ILE A 101 13.48 -9.83 3.15
CA ILE A 101 13.63 -9.84 1.68
C ILE A 101 15.02 -9.40 1.27
N GLU A 102 15.52 -8.31 1.85
CA GLU A 102 16.86 -7.80 1.59
C GLU A 102 17.92 -8.88 1.88
N PHE A 103 17.85 -9.50 3.05
CA PHE A 103 18.76 -10.56 3.45
C PHE A 103 18.74 -11.74 2.47
N TRP A 104 17.56 -12.30 2.17
CA TRP A 104 17.48 -13.49 1.33
C TRP A 104 17.87 -13.23 -0.13
N ILE A 105 17.51 -12.06 -0.68
CA ILE A 105 17.93 -11.71 -2.05
C ILE A 105 19.43 -11.47 -2.12
N SER A 106 20.02 -10.86 -1.08
CA SER A 106 21.47 -10.58 -1.04
C SER A 106 22.33 -11.86 -1.02
N ARG A 107 21.74 -13.02 -0.69
CA ARG A 107 22.41 -14.33 -0.81
C ARG A 107 22.47 -14.85 -2.24
N VAL A 108 21.63 -14.33 -3.13
CA VAL A 108 21.52 -14.77 -4.52
C VAL A 108 22.20 -13.78 -5.46
N THR A 109 22.18 -12.49 -5.14
CA THR A 109 22.73 -11.43 -6.00
C THR A 109 23.06 -10.17 -5.21
N ASP A 110 24.02 -9.39 -5.69
CA ASP A 110 24.37 -8.03 -5.27
C ASP A 110 23.67 -6.95 -6.14
N ASN A 111 22.96 -7.37 -7.18
CA ASN A 111 22.34 -6.47 -8.14
C ASN A 111 21.03 -5.88 -7.60
N ALA A 112 21.06 -4.57 -7.36
CA ALA A 112 19.90 -3.82 -6.85
C ALA A 112 18.67 -3.88 -7.77
N SER A 113 18.83 -3.98 -9.09
CA SER A 113 17.72 -4.14 -10.02
C SER A 113 16.95 -5.43 -9.76
N VAL A 114 17.63 -6.52 -9.37
CA VAL A 114 16.97 -7.78 -9.02
C VAL A 114 16.22 -7.64 -7.69
N TYR A 115 16.78 -6.93 -6.73
CA TYR A 115 16.09 -6.59 -5.48
C TYR A 115 14.81 -5.78 -5.71
N PHE A 116 14.86 -4.70 -6.49
CA PHE A 116 13.67 -3.91 -6.82
C PHE A 116 12.67 -4.68 -7.69
N CYS A 117 13.13 -5.56 -8.58
CA CYS A 117 12.28 -6.49 -9.30
C CYS A 117 11.47 -7.38 -8.34
N ALA A 118 12.10 -7.93 -7.31
CA ALA A 118 11.43 -8.76 -6.32
C ALA A 118 10.41 -7.97 -5.48
N LEU A 119 10.77 -6.77 -5.01
CA LEU A 119 9.84 -5.89 -4.29
C LEU A 119 8.60 -5.58 -5.14
N SER A 120 8.79 -5.14 -6.38
CA SER A 120 7.67 -4.86 -7.29
C SER A 120 6.85 -6.11 -7.59
N THR A 121 7.49 -7.27 -7.75
CA THR A 121 6.79 -8.55 -7.98
C THR A 121 5.85 -8.88 -6.82
N ILE A 122 6.33 -8.79 -5.58
CA ILE A 122 5.53 -9.02 -4.38
C ILE A 122 4.35 -8.04 -4.32
N LEU A 123 4.60 -6.76 -4.62
CA LEU A 123 3.56 -5.73 -4.66
C LEU A 123 2.50 -6.04 -5.74
N GLY A 124 2.94 -6.45 -6.93
CA GLY A 124 2.07 -6.85 -8.03
C GLY A 124 1.19 -8.05 -7.68
N ILE A 125 1.74 -9.06 -7.01
CA ILE A 125 0.97 -10.22 -6.53
C ILE A 125 -0.13 -9.80 -5.56
N ALA A 126 0.19 -8.93 -4.59
CA ALA A 126 -0.77 -8.43 -3.62
C ALA A 126 -1.85 -7.56 -4.27
N LEU A 127 -1.47 -6.73 -5.24
CA LEU A 127 -2.39 -5.86 -5.97
C LEU A 127 -3.38 -6.66 -6.82
N VAL A 128 -2.90 -7.67 -7.55
CA VAL A 128 -3.75 -8.51 -8.39
C VAL A 128 -4.82 -9.26 -7.59
N LYS A 129 -4.52 -9.69 -6.36
CA LYS A 129 -5.53 -10.29 -5.46
C LYS A 129 -6.66 -9.30 -5.12
N ASN A 130 -6.31 -8.05 -4.84
CA ASN A 130 -7.28 -6.99 -4.55
C ASN A 130 -8.08 -6.59 -5.81
N LEU A 131 -7.43 -6.49 -6.97
CA LEU A 131 -8.12 -6.22 -8.23
C LEU A 131 -9.10 -7.34 -8.61
N GLY A 132 -8.73 -8.60 -8.38
CA GLY A 132 -9.64 -9.72 -8.65
C GLY A 132 -10.90 -9.66 -7.78
N LEU A 133 -10.74 -9.33 -6.50
CA LEU A 133 -11.85 -9.11 -5.58
C LEU A 133 -12.77 -7.97 -6.06
N LEU A 134 -12.21 -6.79 -6.33
CA LEU A 134 -13.00 -5.62 -6.75
C LEU A 134 -13.68 -5.82 -8.10
N THR A 135 -13.02 -6.48 -9.05
CA THR A 135 -13.60 -6.75 -10.37
C THR A 135 -14.70 -7.80 -10.31
N ASN A 136 -14.60 -8.81 -9.44
CA ASN A 136 -15.71 -9.74 -9.22
C ASN A 136 -16.95 -9.01 -8.70
N MET A 137 -16.78 -8.17 -7.66
CA MET A 137 -17.88 -7.35 -7.13
C MET A 137 -18.46 -6.39 -8.19
N TYR A 138 -17.61 -5.76 -9.00
CA TYR A 138 -18.06 -4.89 -10.08
C TYR A 138 -18.82 -5.65 -11.17
N ASN A 139 -18.43 -6.89 -11.47
CA ASN A 139 -19.12 -7.71 -12.45
C ASN A 139 -20.50 -8.16 -11.96
N GLU A 140 -20.66 -8.38 -10.66
CA GLU A 140 -21.97 -8.63 -10.02
C GLU A 140 -22.84 -7.37 -10.08
N ASN A 141 -22.25 -6.19 -9.82
CA ASN A 141 -22.98 -4.93 -9.84
C ASN A 141 -22.15 -3.81 -10.46
N LYS A 142 -22.42 -3.53 -11.74
CA LYS A 142 -21.67 -2.61 -12.63
C LYS A 142 -21.88 -1.13 -12.28
N THR A 143 -21.64 -0.77 -11.03
CA THR A 143 -21.78 0.59 -10.53
C THR A 143 -20.60 1.46 -10.94
N PHE A 144 -20.86 2.73 -11.22
CA PHE A 144 -19.81 3.72 -11.46
C PHE A 144 -18.79 3.75 -10.30
N TYR A 145 -19.25 3.61 -9.05
CA TYR A 145 -18.39 3.57 -7.87
C TYR A 145 -17.42 2.38 -7.88
N GLY A 146 -17.90 1.18 -8.24
CA GLY A 146 -17.03 0.01 -8.35
C GLY A 146 -15.92 0.21 -9.38
N LEU A 147 -16.24 0.78 -10.54
CA LEU A 147 -15.24 1.14 -11.56
C LEU A 147 -14.25 2.18 -11.03
N LEU A 148 -14.76 3.22 -10.37
CA LEU A 148 -13.93 4.29 -9.80
C LEU A 148 -12.95 3.74 -8.75
N PHE A 149 -13.37 2.81 -7.90
CA PHE A 149 -12.49 2.16 -6.92
C PHE A 149 -11.41 1.29 -7.56
N ILE A 150 -11.74 0.56 -8.64
CA ILE A 150 -10.75 -0.23 -9.38
C ILE A 150 -9.69 0.70 -9.97
N VAL A 151 -10.10 1.78 -10.64
CA VAL A 151 -9.19 2.77 -11.20
C VAL A 151 -8.35 3.42 -10.10
N PHE A 152 -8.98 3.81 -8.99
CA PHE A 152 -8.29 4.38 -7.84
C PHE A 152 -7.22 3.43 -7.31
N LEU A 153 -7.51 2.15 -7.14
CA LEU A 153 -6.54 1.19 -6.62
C LEU A 153 -5.33 1.01 -7.56
N ILE A 154 -5.56 0.98 -8.88
CA ILE A 154 -4.48 0.89 -9.89
C ILE A 154 -3.58 2.14 -9.83
N VAL A 155 -4.18 3.33 -9.72
CA VAL A 155 -3.47 4.61 -9.65
C VAL A 155 -2.72 4.75 -8.31
N LEU A 156 -3.37 4.37 -7.21
CA LEU A 156 -2.82 4.44 -5.86
C LEU A 156 -1.59 3.54 -5.72
N VAL A 157 -1.67 2.31 -6.22
CA VAL A 157 -0.58 1.33 -6.17
C VAL A 157 0.10 1.23 -7.54
N SER A 158 0.66 2.35 -7.98
CA SER A 158 1.51 2.39 -9.17
C SER A 158 2.86 1.71 -8.90
N PRO A 159 3.43 0.96 -9.87
CA PRO A 159 4.77 0.38 -9.73
C PRO A 159 5.86 1.45 -9.59
N LEU A 160 5.57 2.71 -9.94
CA LEU A 160 6.49 3.84 -9.73
C LEU A 160 6.66 4.23 -8.25
N ARG A 161 5.74 3.78 -7.38
CA ARG A 161 5.74 4.10 -5.95
C ARG A 161 6.47 3.06 -5.09
N ILE A 162 7.46 2.37 -5.67
CA ILE A 162 8.27 1.37 -4.95
C ILE A 162 8.98 1.95 -3.72
N ALA A 163 9.26 3.27 -3.72
CA ALA A 163 9.78 4.00 -2.57
C ALA A 163 8.95 3.78 -1.30
N SER A 164 7.62 3.68 -1.43
CA SER A 164 6.71 3.43 -0.31
C SER A 164 6.18 2.00 -0.31
N PHE A 165 6.97 1.04 -0.82
CA PHE A 165 6.62 -0.38 -0.93
C PHE A 165 6.00 -0.94 0.36
N ARG A 166 6.65 -0.73 1.51
CA ARG A 166 6.17 -1.21 2.83
C ARG A 166 4.73 -0.79 3.11
N HIS A 167 4.43 0.48 2.88
CA HIS A 167 3.11 1.06 3.13
C HIS A 167 2.05 0.46 2.21
N TYR A 168 2.32 0.42 0.90
CA TYR A 168 1.35 -0.10 -0.07
C TYR A 168 1.12 -1.60 0.08
N LEU A 169 2.18 -2.38 0.32
CA LEU A 169 2.04 -3.81 0.54
C LEU A 169 1.22 -4.09 1.81
N ALA A 170 1.53 -3.42 2.92
CA ALA A 170 0.77 -3.56 4.15
C ALA A 170 -0.70 -3.18 3.93
N GLY A 171 -0.97 -2.11 3.18
CA GLY A 171 -2.32 -1.69 2.80
C GLY A 171 -3.08 -2.74 1.99
N LEU A 172 -2.45 -3.32 0.98
CA LEU A 172 -3.07 -4.36 0.15
C LEU A 172 -3.35 -5.64 0.93
N VAL A 173 -2.43 -6.04 1.82
CA VAL A 173 -2.63 -7.21 2.69
C VAL A 173 -3.73 -6.92 3.70
N PHE A 174 -3.75 -5.72 4.30
CA PHE A 174 -4.77 -5.29 5.25
C PHE A 174 -6.15 -5.31 4.60
N VAL A 175 -6.33 -4.60 3.48
CA VAL A 175 -7.62 -4.46 2.78
C VAL A 175 -8.16 -5.82 2.35
N TYR A 176 -7.33 -6.65 1.72
CA TYR A 176 -7.74 -7.99 1.29
C TYR A 176 -8.16 -8.84 2.49
N SER A 177 -7.34 -8.86 3.55
CA SER A 177 -7.61 -9.68 4.73
C SER A 177 -8.84 -9.20 5.50
N ALA A 178 -8.99 -7.88 5.68
CA ALA A 178 -10.16 -7.26 6.31
C ALA A 178 -11.44 -7.57 5.54
N PHE A 179 -11.41 -7.51 4.20
CA PHE A 179 -12.55 -7.91 3.38
C PHE A 179 -12.93 -9.37 3.60
N GLN A 180 -11.96 -10.28 3.60
CA GLN A 180 -12.22 -11.70 3.84
C GLN A 180 -12.84 -11.95 5.21
N VAL A 181 -12.45 -11.20 6.24
CA VAL A 181 -13.03 -11.34 7.58
C VAL A 181 -14.41 -10.71 7.67
N ILE A 182 -14.57 -9.46 7.22
CA ILE A 182 -15.79 -8.66 7.43
C ILE A 182 -16.91 -9.09 6.48
N VAL A 183 -16.59 -9.29 5.20
CA VAL A 183 -17.59 -9.56 4.16
C VAL A 183 -17.82 -11.07 4.01
N ASN A 184 -16.74 -11.84 3.95
CA ASN A 184 -16.84 -13.30 3.71
C ASN A 184 -16.88 -14.13 5.01
N GLY A 185 -16.75 -13.50 6.19
CA GLY A 185 -16.75 -14.20 7.48
C GLY A 185 -15.55 -15.12 7.72
N ASN A 186 -14.50 -15.07 6.89
CA ASN A 186 -13.38 -15.99 6.95
C ASN A 186 -12.32 -15.54 7.96
N LYS A 187 -12.52 -15.93 9.22
CA LYS A 187 -11.67 -15.57 10.38
C LYS A 187 -10.19 -15.97 10.24
N LYS A 188 -9.85 -16.91 9.35
CA LYS A 188 -8.43 -17.29 9.11
C LYS A 188 -7.59 -16.09 8.66
N TYR A 189 -8.21 -15.10 8.02
CA TYR A 189 -7.53 -13.89 7.55
C TYR A 189 -7.25 -12.85 8.65
N ILE A 190 -7.68 -13.08 9.89
CA ILE A 190 -7.25 -12.25 11.03
C ILE A 190 -5.72 -12.24 11.15
N ILE A 191 -5.05 -13.38 10.92
CA ILE A 191 -3.59 -13.42 10.92
C ILE A 191 -2.98 -12.49 9.86
N GLY A 192 -3.63 -12.36 8.70
CA GLY A 192 -3.24 -11.44 7.64
C GLY A 192 -3.30 -10.00 8.10
N ILE A 193 -4.36 -9.62 8.81
CA ILE A 193 -4.53 -8.27 9.39
C ILE A 193 -3.43 -7.98 10.41
N PHE A 194 -3.15 -8.89 11.35
CA PHE A 194 -2.09 -8.66 12.34
C PHE A 194 -0.68 -8.68 11.73
N SER A 195 -0.46 -9.47 10.68
CA SER A 195 0.83 -9.54 9.99
C SER A 195 1.24 -8.23 9.32
N THR A 196 0.32 -7.29 9.07
CA THR A 196 0.66 -6.03 8.40
C THR A 196 1.58 -5.14 9.21
N VAL A 197 1.62 -5.30 10.54
CA VAL A 197 2.58 -4.60 11.40
C VAL A 197 4.03 -5.07 11.15
N LEU A 198 4.22 -6.33 10.74
CA LEU A 198 5.53 -6.87 10.36
C LEU A 198 6.03 -6.30 9.02
N ILE A 199 5.09 -5.79 8.20
CA ILE A 199 5.37 -5.14 6.92
C ILE A 199 5.60 -3.64 7.14
N HIS A 200 4.73 -2.99 7.90
CA HIS A 200 4.81 -1.57 8.23
C HIS A 200 4.08 -1.24 9.54
N ILE A 201 4.82 -0.68 10.51
CA ILE A 201 4.30 -0.37 11.86
C ILE A 201 3.11 0.59 11.86
N GLY A 202 3.00 1.47 10.86
CA GLY A 202 1.89 2.41 10.72
C GLY A 202 0.52 1.72 10.65
N PHE A 203 0.46 0.43 10.28
CA PHE A 203 -0.78 -0.34 10.25
C PHE A 203 -1.26 -0.81 11.64
N SER A 204 -0.51 -0.55 12.72
CA SER A 204 -1.00 -0.75 14.09
C SER A 204 -2.30 0.02 14.36
N ILE A 205 -2.40 1.26 13.90
CA ILE A 205 -3.64 2.06 13.98
C ILE A 205 -4.77 1.39 13.18
N GLY A 206 -4.46 0.87 12.00
CA GLY A 206 -5.41 0.12 11.18
C GLY A 206 -5.97 -1.11 11.91
N ILE A 207 -5.12 -1.86 12.62
CA ILE A 207 -5.54 -3.00 13.45
C ILE A 207 -6.46 -2.55 14.58
N ILE A 208 -6.14 -1.44 15.26
CA ILE A 208 -7.01 -0.88 16.32
C ILE A 208 -8.39 -0.54 15.74
N LEU A 209 -8.43 0.15 14.60
CA LEU A 209 -9.69 0.49 13.92
C LEU A 209 -10.46 -0.76 13.49
N PHE A 210 -9.77 -1.79 12.99
CA PHE A 210 -10.38 -3.07 12.67
C PHE A 210 -10.98 -3.74 13.90
N LEU A 211 -10.27 -3.77 15.04
CA LEU A 211 -10.79 -4.34 16.28
C LEU A 211 -12.00 -3.59 16.80
N LEU A 212 -11.97 -2.25 16.76
CA LEU A 212 -13.13 -1.42 17.11
C LEU A 212 -14.33 -1.72 16.20
N TYR A 213 -14.12 -1.83 14.89
CA TYR A 213 -15.16 -2.25 13.95
C TYR A 213 -15.69 -3.65 14.24
N TYR A 214 -14.79 -4.60 14.48
CA TYR A 214 -15.12 -6.00 14.72
C TYR A 214 -15.93 -6.19 16.01
N LEU A 215 -15.67 -5.38 17.05
CA LEU A 215 -16.36 -5.46 18.34
C LEU A 215 -17.67 -4.65 18.38
N ILE A 216 -17.69 -3.45 17.80
CA ILE A 216 -18.81 -2.50 17.94
C ILE A 216 -19.78 -2.58 16.73
N GLY A 217 -19.36 -3.23 15.65
CA GLY A 217 -20.12 -3.40 14.41
C GLY A 217 -20.12 -2.16 13.52
N ASN A 218 -20.99 -2.14 12.51
CA ASN A 218 -21.02 -1.07 11.51
C ASN A 218 -21.61 0.24 12.06
N ARG A 219 -20.73 1.14 12.54
CA ARG A 219 -21.03 2.52 12.91
C ARG A 219 -20.50 3.51 11.85
N PHE A 220 -20.93 3.35 10.60
CA PHE A 220 -20.42 4.12 9.44
C PHE A 220 -20.22 5.64 9.69
N PRO A 221 -21.16 6.38 10.32
CA PRO A 221 -20.94 7.80 10.61
C PRO A 221 -19.74 8.07 11.52
N VAL A 222 -19.50 7.22 12.52
CA VAL A 222 -18.36 7.34 13.44
C VAL A 222 -17.05 7.16 12.66
N TYR A 223 -16.96 6.15 11.80
CA TYR A 223 -15.76 5.92 10.98
C TYR A 223 -15.51 7.05 9.98
N LEU A 224 -16.58 7.64 9.43
CA LEU A 224 -16.46 8.78 8.53
C LEU A 224 -15.95 10.04 9.26
N ILE A 225 -16.42 10.28 10.49
CA ILE A 225 -15.92 11.36 11.35
C ILE A 225 -14.46 11.12 11.71
N LEU A 226 -14.08 9.90 12.10
CA LEU A 226 -12.69 9.56 12.41
C LEU A 226 -11.78 9.74 11.19
N LEU A 227 -12.24 9.32 10.00
CA LEU A 227 -11.51 9.53 8.76
C LEU A 227 -11.35 11.03 8.45
N GLY A 228 -12.42 11.82 8.55
CA GLY A 228 -12.35 13.27 8.38
C GLY A 228 -11.43 13.94 9.39
N ALA A 229 -11.54 13.58 10.67
CA ALA A 229 -10.68 14.09 11.74
C ALA A 229 -9.21 13.75 11.50
N SER A 230 -8.90 12.56 10.96
CA SER A 230 -7.51 12.17 10.68
C SER A 230 -6.81 13.11 9.69
N TYR A 231 -7.55 13.73 8.76
CA TYR A 231 -6.99 14.73 7.84
C TYR A 231 -6.55 15.99 8.59
N PHE A 232 -7.44 16.56 9.42
CA PHE A 232 -7.18 17.81 10.12
C PHE A 232 -6.23 17.64 11.31
N LEU A 233 -6.30 16.50 11.99
CA LEU A 233 -5.49 16.24 13.17
C LEU A 233 -4.07 15.81 12.82
N SER A 234 -3.78 15.42 11.58
CA SER A 234 -2.45 14.91 11.21
C SER A 234 -1.32 15.91 11.49
N GLU A 235 -1.49 17.17 11.12
CA GLU A 235 -0.48 18.22 11.38
C GLU A 235 -0.40 18.57 12.87
N SER A 236 -1.55 18.75 13.54
CA SER A 236 -1.58 19.06 14.97
C SER A 236 -1.01 17.94 15.83
N LEU A 237 -1.23 16.67 15.46
CA LEU A 237 -0.67 15.52 16.15
C LEU A 237 0.85 15.47 16.02
N ILE A 238 1.40 15.80 14.85
CA ILE A 238 2.86 15.88 14.67
C ILE A 238 3.42 16.95 15.61
N THR A 239 2.85 18.16 15.62
CA THR A 239 3.27 19.25 16.51
C THR A 239 3.18 18.83 17.98
N LEU A 240 2.08 18.23 18.40
CA LEU A 240 1.91 17.72 19.77
C LEU A 240 2.93 16.63 20.11
N MET A 241 3.24 15.70 19.19
CA MET A 241 4.25 14.68 19.41
C MET A 241 5.65 15.26 19.55
N ILE A 242 5.94 16.38 18.87
CA ILE A 242 7.22 17.10 18.95
C ILE A 242 7.33 17.83 20.29
N GLU A 243 6.30 18.61 20.64
CA GLU A 243 6.24 19.37 21.90
C GLU A 243 6.29 18.45 23.12
N ASN A 244 5.73 17.24 23.00
CA ASN A 244 5.74 16.23 24.05
C ASN A 244 6.78 15.13 23.78
N SER A 245 7.81 15.40 22.96
CA SER A 245 8.81 14.39 22.61
C SER A 245 9.58 13.86 23.82
N ASP A 246 9.69 14.65 24.90
CA ASP A 246 10.28 14.27 26.18
C ASP A 246 9.46 13.24 26.96
N PHE A 247 8.16 13.11 26.67
CA PHE A 247 7.32 12.05 27.23
C PHE A 247 7.71 10.68 26.67
N PHE A 248 8.28 10.65 25.47
CA PHE A 248 8.77 9.43 24.84
C PHE A 248 10.22 9.16 25.24
N SER A 249 10.55 7.92 25.57
CA SER A 249 11.92 7.49 25.87
C SER A 249 12.50 6.63 24.74
N GLY A 250 13.83 6.59 24.66
CA GLY A 250 14.56 5.75 23.71
C GLY A 250 14.33 6.13 22.23
N ASP A 251 14.23 5.11 21.37
CA ASP A 251 14.13 5.25 19.91
C ASP A 251 12.96 6.15 19.44
N PHE A 252 11.88 6.26 20.23
CA PHE A 252 10.73 7.09 19.87
C PHE A 252 11.08 8.58 19.89
N LYS A 253 11.85 9.02 20.88
CA LYS A 253 12.35 10.39 20.95
C LYS A 253 13.27 10.70 19.78
N THR A 254 14.16 9.77 19.44
CA THR A 254 15.07 9.91 18.29
C THR A 254 14.30 10.00 16.96
N LYS A 255 13.27 9.17 16.76
CA LYS A 255 12.43 9.25 15.55
C LYS A 255 11.57 10.50 15.51
N ALA A 256 10.93 10.88 16.60
CA ALA A 256 10.15 12.11 16.68
C ALA A 256 11.03 13.32 16.32
N ALA A 257 12.25 13.38 16.88
CA ALA A 257 13.25 14.41 16.57
C ALA A 257 13.72 14.37 15.10
N ALA A 258 13.88 13.19 14.52
CA ALA A 258 14.28 13.04 13.11
C ALA A 258 13.19 13.54 12.14
N TYR A 259 11.92 13.27 12.44
CA TYR A 259 10.79 13.76 11.63
C TYR A 259 10.51 15.26 11.82
N SER A 260 10.94 15.83 12.94
CA SER A 260 10.74 17.25 13.28
C SER A 260 11.91 18.16 12.91
N TYR A 261 13.01 17.60 12.42
CA TYR A 261 14.17 18.38 12.03
C TYR A 261 13.85 19.21 10.78
N GLU A 262 14.05 20.53 10.86
CA GLU A 262 13.77 21.47 9.77
C GLU A 262 14.52 21.08 8.47
N GLY A 263 15.70 20.49 8.60
CA GLY A 263 16.44 19.95 7.46
C GLY A 263 15.75 18.76 6.79
N PHE A 264 15.11 17.85 7.55
CA PHE A 264 14.33 16.75 7.00
C PHE A 264 13.10 17.27 6.25
N ILE A 265 12.43 18.30 6.78
CA ILE A 265 11.30 18.96 6.11
C ILE A 265 11.76 19.63 4.81
N LYS A 266 12.88 20.37 4.84
CA LYS A 266 13.45 21.04 3.65
C LYS A 266 13.90 20.03 2.59
N GLU A 267 14.57 18.95 2.98
CA GLU A 267 15.01 17.89 2.05
C GLU A 267 13.83 17.13 1.47
N THR A 268 12.83 16.78 2.28
CA THR A 268 11.61 16.12 1.80
C THR A 268 10.84 17.01 0.84
N THR A 269 10.72 18.31 1.15
CA THR A 269 10.05 19.29 0.27
C THR A 269 10.79 19.46 -1.04
N LYS A 270 12.13 19.57 -1.00
CA LYS A 270 12.97 19.66 -2.20
C LYS A 270 12.90 18.38 -3.03
N SER A 271 12.91 17.23 -2.38
CA SER A 271 12.77 15.90 -3.00
C SER A 271 11.40 15.72 -3.67
N GLN A 272 10.32 16.22 -3.06
CA GLN A 272 8.98 16.26 -3.68
C GLN A 272 8.92 17.24 -4.86
N GLN A 273 9.59 18.40 -4.78
CA GLN A 273 9.67 19.39 -5.86
C GLN A 273 10.57 18.95 -7.02
N GLN A 274 11.52 18.05 -6.77
CA GLN A 274 12.37 17.42 -7.80
C GLN A 274 11.82 16.07 -8.28
N GLY A 275 10.87 15.49 -7.55
CA GLY A 275 10.24 14.23 -7.90
C GLY A 275 9.53 14.28 -9.25
N LEU A 276 9.46 13.12 -9.91
CA LEU A 276 8.79 12.96 -11.21
C LEU A 276 7.39 13.59 -11.17
N PHE A 277 7.07 14.43 -12.16
CA PHE A 277 5.77 15.10 -12.30
C PHE A 277 4.58 14.15 -12.07
N LEU A 278 4.69 12.92 -12.58
CA LEU A 278 3.69 11.89 -12.41
C LEU A 278 3.47 11.50 -10.93
N LEU A 279 4.52 11.39 -10.11
CA LEU A 279 4.36 11.08 -8.68
C LEU A 279 3.58 12.17 -7.94
N ARG A 280 3.81 13.44 -8.27
CA ARG A 280 3.06 14.58 -7.71
C ARG A 280 1.59 14.50 -8.07
N ILE A 281 1.27 14.24 -9.35
CA ILE A 281 -0.10 13.99 -9.80
C ILE A 281 -0.73 12.85 -8.99
N LEU A 282 -0.03 11.71 -8.82
CA LEU A 282 -0.58 10.57 -8.10
C LEU A 282 -0.90 10.90 -6.63
N VAL A 283 -0.07 11.70 -5.95
CA VAL A 283 -0.31 12.13 -4.55
C VAL A 283 -1.54 13.02 -4.48
N GLU A 284 -1.64 14.01 -5.37
CA GLU A 284 -2.78 14.91 -5.45
C GLU A 284 -4.08 14.17 -5.78
N TRP A 285 -4.04 13.24 -6.73
CA TRP A 285 -5.16 12.35 -7.04
C TRP A 285 -5.64 11.58 -5.82
N THR A 286 -4.71 11.09 -4.99
CA THR A 286 -5.06 10.36 -3.76
C THR A 286 -5.82 11.28 -2.81
N ARG A 287 -5.33 12.49 -2.60
CA ARG A 287 -5.97 13.51 -1.75
C ARG A 287 -7.37 13.88 -2.26
N TYR A 288 -7.50 14.20 -3.54
CA TYR A 288 -8.80 14.56 -4.13
C TYR A 288 -9.79 13.41 -4.12
N PHE A 289 -9.35 12.18 -4.41
CA PHE A 289 -10.21 11.02 -4.34
C PHE A 289 -10.84 10.86 -2.96
N PHE A 290 -10.03 10.90 -1.89
CA PHE A 290 -10.55 10.78 -0.53
C PHE A 290 -11.45 11.95 -0.13
N PHE A 291 -11.12 13.18 -0.52
CA PHE A 291 -11.95 14.34 -0.24
C PHE A 291 -13.33 14.24 -0.92
N ILE A 292 -13.34 13.91 -2.21
CA ILE A 292 -14.59 13.73 -2.98
C ILE A 292 -15.39 12.56 -2.40
N PHE A 293 -14.72 11.44 -2.12
CA PHE A 293 -15.36 10.24 -1.59
C PHE A 293 -16.02 10.50 -0.23
N THR A 294 -15.28 11.09 0.71
CA THR A 294 -15.80 11.38 2.07
C THR A 294 -16.95 12.38 2.04
N THR A 295 -16.81 13.44 1.24
CA THR A 295 -17.84 14.48 1.04
C THR A 295 -19.11 13.90 0.43
N PHE A 296 -18.97 13.11 -0.64
CA PHE A 296 -20.08 12.44 -1.30
C PHE A 296 -20.84 11.53 -0.34
N TRP A 297 -20.11 10.69 0.43
CA TRP A 297 -20.74 9.78 1.38
C TRP A 297 -21.40 10.52 2.55
N TYR A 298 -20.79 11.59 3.05
CA TYR A 298 -21.40 12.45 4.06
C TYR A 298 -22.77 12.98 3.61
N PHE A 299 -22.88 13.52 2.39
CA PHE A 299 -24.16 14.00 1.87
C PHE A 299 -25.16 12.89 1.61
N LYS A 300 -24.72 11.73 1.11
CA LYS A 300 -25.60 10.58 0.88
C LYS A 300 -26.23 10.07 2.18
N ILE A 301 -25.45 10.01 3.27
CA ILE A 301 -25.97 9.69 4.61
C ILE A 301 -27.00 10.72 5.05
N LYS A 302 -26.68 12.02 4.94
CA LYS A 302 -27.57 13.10 5.37
C LYS A 302 -28.93 13.07 4.67
N ILE A 303 -28.94 12.80 3.36
CA ILE A 303 -30.17 12.64 2.57
C ILE A 303 -30.97 11.42 3.04
N SER A 304 -30.29 10.29 3.29
CA SER A 304 -30.94 9.07 3.75
C SER A 304 -31.58 9.22 5.14
N ILE A 305 -30.91 9.95 6.06
CA ILE A 305 -31.46 10.27 7.39
C ILE A 305 -32.67 11.19 7.25
N LYS A 306 -32.58 12.23 6.42
CA LYS A 306 -33.71 13.16 6.20
C LYS A 306 -34.92 12.43 5.63
N ALA A 307 -34.73 11.56 4.64
CA ALA A 307 -35.80 10.76 4.05
C ALA A 307 -36.47 9.83 5.10
N LEU A 308 -35.70 9.26 6.03
CA LEU A 308 -36.26 8.47 7.13
C LEU A 308 -37.05 9.32 8.12
N GLN A 309 -36.60 10.54 8.42
CA GLN A 309 -37.34 11.48 9.27
C GLN A 309 -38.65 11.92 8.62
N ASP A 310 -38.62 12.26 7.32
CA ASP A 310 -39.80 12.69 6.56
C ASP A 310 -40.83 11.56 6.34
N CYS A 311 -40.50 10.29 6.60
CA CYS A 311 -41.43 9.15 6.55
C CYS A 311 -42.02 8.76 7.92
N ILE A 312 -41.45 9.26 9.02
CA ILE A 312 -41.84 8.91 10.40
C ILE A 312 -42.70 10.01 11.04
N PHE A 313 -42.77 11.19 10.42
CA PHE A 313 -43.64 12.32 10.80
C PHE A 313 -44.61 12.65 9.68
#